data_AF-A0A967BLE9-F1
#
_entry.id   AF-A0A967BLE9-F1
#
_cell.length_a   1.000
_cell.length_b   1.000
_cell.length_c   1.000
_cell.angle_alpha   90.00
_cell.angle_beta   90.00
_cell.angle_gamma   90.00
#
_symmetry.space_group_name_H-M   'P 1'
#
loop_
_entity.id
_entity.type
_entity.pdbx_description
1 polymer ?
#
loop_
_entity_poly.entity_id
_entity_poly.type
_entity_poly.pdbx_seq_one_letter_code
_entity_poly.pdbx_strand_id
1 'polypeptide(L)'
;MGKKHTNLSLEIELVEQAKEAGLSMSELAEEAIRNALGKKKVEIDTTIKQCEFCGCEDEKTTKSNPKGITWLWPDERWCCSQCLINRVSEFNEKKKIKDLENTLQ
;
A
#
# COMPACT_ATOMS: atom_id res chain seq x y z
N MET A 1 -39.20 -28.08 13.31
CA MET A 1 -38.65 -26.83 13.88
C MET A 1 -37.16 -27.01 14.09
N GLY A 2 -36.33 -26.54 13.14
CA GLY A 2 -34.86 -26.61 13.22
C GLY A 2 -34.32 -25.18 13.30
N LYS A 3 -33.72 -24.86 14.44
CA LYS A 3 -33.33 -23.51 14.87
C LYS A 3 -32.22 -22.91 14.00
N LYS A 4 -32.52 -21.79 13.33
CA LYS A 4 -31.54 -20.86 12.75
C LYS A 4 -30.99 -19.98 13.89
N HIS A 5 -29.92 -20.42 14.57
CA HIS A 5 -29.32 -19.65 15.68
C HIS A 5 -27.81 -19.41 15.56
N THR A 6 -27.16 -19.77 14.45
CA THR A 6 -25.70 -19.64 14.32
C THR A 6 -25.22 -18.27 13.82
N ASN A 7 -26.02 -17.53 13.05
CA ASN A 7 -25.57 -16.23 12.51
C ASN A 7 -25.56 -15.10 13.54
N LEU A 8 -26.47 -15.12 14.53
CA LEU A 8 -26.62 -14.04 15.51
C LEU A 8 -25.47 -14.00 16.53
N SER A 9 -24.86 -15.13 16.86
CA SER A 9 -23.76 -15.19 17.83
C SER A 9 -22.45 -14.62 17.26
N LEU A 10 -22.16 -14.85 15.97
CA LEU A 10 -20.98 -14.29 15.31
C LEU A 10 -21.04 -12.77 15.21
N GLU A 11 -22.20 -12.19 14.94
CA GLU A 11 -22.37 -10.73 14.88
C GLU A 11 -22.14 -10.07 16.25
N ILE A 12 -22.56 -10.72 17.35
CA ILE A 12 -22.38 -10.18 18.71
C ILE A 12 -20.91 -10.23 19.13
N GLU A 13 -20.23 -11.36 18.89
CA GLU A 13 -18.79 -11.50 19.22
C GLU A 13 -17.93 -10.50 18.44
N LEU A 14 -18.23 -10.27 17.15
CA LEU A 14 -17.54 -9.28 16.33
C LEU A 14 -17.77 -7.85 16.82
N VAL A 15 -18.99 -7.53 17.26
CA VAL A 15 -19.33 -6.21 17.81
C VAL A 15 -18.68 -5.98 19.18
N GLU A 16 -18.58 -7.01 20.01
CA GLU A 16 -17.89 -6.94 21.30
C GLU A 16 -16.38 -6.78 21.11
N GLN A 17 -15.76 -7.53 20.21
CA GLN A 17 -14.34 -7.36 19.85
C GLN A 17 -14.05 -5.97 19.26
N ALA A 18 -14.94 -5.44 18.42
CA ALA A 18 -14.81 -4.09 17.88
C ALA A 18 -14.86 -3.02 18.99
N LYS A 19 -15.78 -3.18 19.96
CA LYS A 19 -15.90 -2.27 21.11
C LYS A 19 -14.69 -2.34 22.05
N GLU A 20 -14.17 -3.54 22.31
CA GLU A 20 -12.98 -3.74 23.15
C GLU A 20 -11.70 -3.18 22.48
N ALA A 21 -11.61 -3.28 21.15
CA ALA A 21 -10.50 -2.72 20.37
C ALA A 21 -10.63 -1.23 20.07
N GLY A 22 -11.76 -0.59 20.42
CA GLY A 22 -12.04 0.81 20.11
C GLY A 22 -12.16 1.09 18.59
N LEU A 23 -12.43 0.05 17.80
CA LEU A 23 -12.53 0.14 16.35
C LEU A 23 -13.97 0.45 15.93
N SER A 24 -14.11 1.33 14.95
CA SER A 24 -15.38 1.55 14.27
C SER A 24 -15.77 0.31 13.44
N MET A 25 -17.07 0.14 13.21
CA MET A 25 -17.58 -0.97 12.38
C MET A 25 -16.97 -0.98 10.96
N SER A 26 -16.61 0.19 10.42
CA SER A 26 -15.93 0.31 9.13
C SER A 26 -14.51 -0.25 9.17
N GLU A 27 -13.75 0.03 10.24
CA GLU A 27 -12.40 -0.49 10.42
C GLU A 27 -12.40 -2.01 10.61
N LEU A 28 -13.37 -2.54 11.35
CA LEU A 28 -13.56 -3.98 11.51
C LEU A 28 -13.85 -4.67 10.15
N ALA A 29 -14.71 -4.07 9.32
CA ALA A 29 -15.01 -4.59 8.00
C ALA A 29 -13.78 -4.56 7.08
N GLU A 30 -12.99 -3.48 7.11
CA GLU A 30 -11.73 -3.40 6.36
C GLU A 30 -10.72 -4.47 6.80
N GLU A 31 -10.61 -4.71 8.10
CA GLU A 31 -9.73 -5.74 8.67
C GLU A 31 -10.18 -7.15 8.27
N ALA A 32 -11.48 -7.44 8.34
CA ALA A 32 -12.05 -8.71 7.90
C ALA A 32 -11.82 -8.98 6.40
N ILE A 33 -12.04 -7.96 5.55
CA ILE A 33 -11.78 -8.06 4.10
C ILE A 33 -10.28 -8.28 3.84
N ARG A 34 -9.41 -7.58 4.57
CA ARG A 34 -7.95 -7.69 4.44
C ARG A 34 -7.46 -9.07 4.82
N ASN A 35 -7.96 -9.62 5.94
CA ASN A 35 -7.64 -10.96 6.41
C ASN A 35 -8.13 -12.05 5.43
N ALA A 36 -9.35 -11.91 4.90
CA ALA A 36 -9.90 -12.84 3.91
C ALA A 36 -9.10 -12.85 2.60
N LEU A 37 -8.54 -11.71 2.20
CA LEU A 37 -7.69 -11.58 1.01
C LEU A 37 -6.21 -11.91 1.25
N GLY A 38 -5.81 -12.23 2.49
CA GLY A 38 -4.41 -12.46 2.85
C GLY A 38 -3.49 -11.25 2.61
N LYS A 39 -4.06 -10.04 2.55
CA LYS A 39 -3.30 -8.81 2.27
C LYS A 39 -2.69 -8.28 3.56
N LYS A 40 -1.41 -7.88 3.51
CA LYS A 40 -0.79 -7.19 4.66
C LYS A 40 -1.31 -5.77 4.80
N LYS A 41 -1.45 -5.32 6.05
CA LYS A 41 -1.61 -3.90 6.36
C LYS A 41 -0.26 -3.23 6.09
N VAL A 42 -0.25 -2.25 5.20
CA VAL A 42 0.94 -1.44 4.90
C VAL A 42 0.87 -0.22 5.80
N GLU A 43 1.81 -0.12 6.74
CA GLU A 43 1.94 1.06 7.60
C GLU A 43 3.01 1.96 7.00
N ILE A 44 2.57 3.10 6.46
CA ILE A 44 3.46 4.06 5.81
C ILE A 44 3.92 5.06 6.87
N ASP A 45 5.22 5.08 7.18
CA ASP A 45 5.77 6.11 8.06
C ASP A 45 5.70 7.47 7.36
N THR A 46 4.85 8.32 7.91
CA THR A 46 4.56 9.64 7.36
C THR A 46 5.51 10.73 7.82
N THR A 47 6.42 10.44 8.75
CA THR A 47 7.37 11.42 9.30
C THR A 47 8.60 11.62 8.41
N ILE A 48 8.89 10.65 7.55
CA ILE A 48 10.01 10.69 6.62
C ILE A 48 9.77 11.78 5.57
N LYS A 49 10.76 12.66 5.43
CA LYS A 49 10.80 13.78 4.46
C LYS A 49 12.00 13.70 3.52
N GLN A 50 12.68 12.56 3.48
CA GLN A 50 13.92 12.41 2.74
C GLN A 50 13.81 11.28 1.71
N CYS A 51 14.38 11.50 0.53
CA CYS A 51 14.54 10.47 -0.47
C CYS A 51 15.61 9.47 -0.04
N GLU A 52 15.29 8.17 -0.04
CA GLU A 52 16.23 7.11 0.35
C GLU A 52 17.36 6.87 -0.66
N PHE A 53 17.24 7.41 -1.88
CA PHE A 53 18.20 7.18 -2.96
C PHE A 53 19.25 8.27 -3.08
N CYS A 54 18.85 9.53 -2.91
CA CYS A 54 19.74 10.67 -3.05
C CYS A 54 19.89 11.50 -1.77
N GLY A 55 19.12 11.21 -0.72
CA GLY A 55 19.15 11.97 0.53
C GLY A 55 18.52 13.37 0.44
N CYS A 56 17.88 13.74 -0.67
CA CYS A 56 17.22 15.03 -0.80
C CYS A 56 16.00 15.10 0.13
N GLU A 57 15.90 16.19 0.91
CA GLU A 57 14.72 16.48 1.72
C GLU A 57 13.69 17.25 0.91
N ASP A 58 12.44 16.79 0.91
CA ASP A 58 11.32 17.47 0.27
C ASP A 58 10.02 17.13 0.99
N GLU A 59 8.98 17.93 0.74
CA GLU A 59 7.63 17.61 1.18
C GLU A 59 7.08 16.40 0.43
N LYS A 60 6.05 15.78 0.97
CA LYS A 60 5.35 14.71 0.25
C LYS A 60 4.63 15.25 -0.97
N THR A 61 4.59 14.41 -2.00
CA THR A 61 3.76 14.65 -3.15
C THR A 61 2.30 14.77 -2.72
N THR A 62 1.71 15.93 -3.02
CA THR A 62 0.28 16.19 -2.85
C THR A 62 -0.31 16.64 -4.18
N LYS A 63 -1.64 16.71 -4.29
CA LYS A 63 -2.29 17.23 -5.50
C LYS A 63 -1.84 18.65 -5.85
N SER A 64 -1.53 19.46 -4.84
CA SER A 64 -1.04 20.84 -4.97
C SER A 64 0.48 20.93 -5.19
N ASN A 65 1.25 19.96 -4.69
CA ASN A 65 2.70 19.88 -4.89
C ASN A 65 3.08 18.52 -5.51
N PRO A 66 3.06 18.39 -6.85
CA PRO A 66 3.34 17.13 -7.53
C PRO A 66 4.84 16.76 -7.55
N LYS A 67 5.73 17.62 -7.06
CA LYS A 67 7.20 17.43 -7.17
C LYS A 67 7.86 16.78 -5.96
N GLY A 68 7.09 16.52 -4.90
CA GLY A 68 7.60 16.01 -3.63
C GLY A 68 8.11 14.56 -3.64
N ILE A 69 8.37 14.05 -2.43
CA ILE A 69 8.68 12.63 -2.21
C ILE A 69 7.42 11.76 -2.30
N THR A 70 7.57 10.59 -2.91
CA THR A 70 6.52 9.61 -3.16
C THR A 70 6.90 8.27 -2.54
N TRP A 71 5.96 7.60 -1.89
CA TRP A 71 6.14 6.25 -1.38
C TRP A 71 5.97 5.23 -2.51
N LEU A 72 6.98 4.40 -2.72
CA LEU A 72 6.98 3.40 -3.79
C LEU A 72 6.48 2.05 -3.27
N TRP A 73 5.47 1.50 -3.95
CA TRP A 73 5.04 0.11 -3.79
C TRP A 73 5.59 -0.74 -4.96
N PRO A 74 6.06 -1.97 -4.73
CA PRO A 74 6.06 -2.75 -3.48
C PRO A 74 7.32 -2.58 -2.63
N ASP A 75 8.27 -1.76 -3.07
CA ASP A 75 9.58 -1.65 -2.41
C ASP A 75 9.53 -1.00 -1.01
N GLU A 76 8.41 -0.35 -0.67
CA GLU A 76 8.19 0.33 0.61
C GLU A 76 9.31 1.35 0.89
N ARG A 77 9.56 2.25 -0.08
CA ARG A 77 10.62 3.28 0.02
C ARG A 77 10.15 4.68 -0.38
N TRP A 78 10.70 5.71 0.27
CA TRP A 78 10.49 7.11 -0.12
C TRP A 78 11.46 7.54 -1.23
N CYS A 79 10.90 8.11 -2.30
CA CYS A 79 11.65 8.51 -3.50
C CYS A 79 11.25 9.91 -3.95
N CYS A 80 12.23 10.78 -4.24
CA CYS A 80 11.94 12.07 -4.88
C CYS A 80 11.60 11.89 -6.37
N SER A 81 10.94 12.90 -6.94
CA SER A 81 10.56 12.94 -8.36
C SER A 81 11.73 12.71 -9.32
N GLN A 82 12.91 13.27 -9.04
CA GLN A 82 14.08 13.08 -9.89
C GLN A 82 14.59 11.62 -9.89
N CYS A 83 14.72 11.00 -8.71
CA CYS A 83 15.15 9.61 -8.60
C CYS A 83 14.13 8.66 -9.22
N LEU A 84 12.84 8.98 -9.13
CA LEU A 84 11.79 8.23 -9.78
C LEU A 84 11.93 8.25 -11.31
N ILE A 85 12.14 9.43 -11.91
CA ILE A 85 12.34 9.59 -13.36
C ILE A 85 13.54 8.77 -13.85
N ASN A 86 14.67 8.84 -13.12
CA ASN A 86 15.88 8.10 -13.49
C ASN A 86 15.61 6.59 -13.50
N ARG A 87 14.96 6.05 -12.47
CA ARG A 87 14.62 4.62 -12.36
C ARG A 87 13.65 4.15 -13.44
N VAL A 88 12.64 4.95 -13.77
CA VAL A 88 11.69 4.62 -14.85
C VAL A 88 12.41 4.56 -16.19
N SER A 89 13.34 5.48 -16.43
CA SER A 89 14.14 5.50 -17.66
C SER A 89 15.01 4.25 -17.78
N GLU A 90 15.74 3.88 -16.73
CA GLU A 90 16.53 2.64 -16.67
C GLU A 90 15.69 1.38 -16.90
N PHE A 91 14.49 1.32 -16.31
CA PHE A 91 13.57 0.20 -16.51
C PHE A 91 13.13 0.09 -17.97
N ASN A 92 12.78 1.21 -18.60
CA ASN A 92 12.36 1.25 -20.00
C ASN A 92 13.48 0.84 -20.96
N GLU A 93 14.72 1.24 -20.69
CA GLU A 93 15.89 0.81 -21.47
C GLU A 93 16.10 -0.70 -21.37
N LYS A 94 16.08 -1.26 -20.15
CA LYS A 94 16.20 -2.70 -19.93
C LYS A 94 15.09 -3.49 -20.63
N LYS A 95 13.86 -2.96 -20.60
CA LYS A 95 12.72 -3.57 -21.30
C LYS A 95 12.94 -3.59 -22.81
N LYS A 96 13.38 -2.48 -23.41
CA LYS A 96 13.69 -2.41 -24.85
C LYS A 96 14.76 -3.41 -25.27
N ILE A 97 15.83 -3.54 -24.48
CA ILE A 97 16.89 -4.52 -24.74
C ILE A 97 16.31 -5.94 -24.74
N LYS A 98 15.52 -6.29 -23.72
CA LYS A 98 14.89 -7.59 -23.61
C LYS A 98 13.91 -7.88 -24.75
N ASP A 99 13.13 -6.89 -25.17
CA ASP A 99 12.20 -7.02 -26.29
C ASP A 99 12.95 -7.26 -27.61
N LEU A 100 14.09 -6.59 -27.83
CA LEU A 100 14.96 -6.83 -28.99
C LEU A 100 15.59 -8.23 -28.98
N GLU A 101 16.07 -8.70 -27.83
CA GLU A 101 16.60 -10.06 -27.66
C GLU A 101 15.57 -11.13 -28.01
N ASN A 102 14.32 -10.95 -27.56
CA ASN A 102 13.22 -11.87 -27.86
C ASN A 102 12.80 -11.87 -29.34
N THR A 103 13.10 -10.81 -30.09
CA THR A 103 12.75 -10.72 -31.52
C THR A 103 13.81 -11.39 -32.42
N LEU A 104 14.99 -11.69 -31.86
CA LEU A 104 16.11 -12.32 -32.56
C LEU A 104 16.19 -13.84 -32.33
N GLN A 105 15.27 -14.41 -31.55
CA GLN A 105 15.08 -15.86 -31.34
C GLN A 105 13.92 -16.40 -32.19
#